data_AF-A0AA41Q0D0-F1
#
_entry.id   AF-A0AA41Q0D0-F1
#
_cell.length_a   1.000
_cell.length_b   1.000
_cell.length_c   1.000
_cell.angle_alpha   90.00
_cell.angle_beta   90.00
_cell.angle_gamma   90.00
#
_symmetry.space_group_name_H-M   'P 1'
#
loop_
_entity.id
_entity.type
_entity.pdbx_description
1 polymer ?
#
loop_
_entity_poly.entity_id
_entity_poly.type
_entity_poly.pdbx_seq_one_letter_code
_entity_poly.pdbx_strand_id
1 'polypeptide(L)'
;MTEATEASGAAAQGFPAFPAGRRGGRGFARSWWGRAWIASVEDAALDLQALKSGRKYAFTGRVGSITVSPGRLSAPVYGEADTYRTTVALQPLTDAQWDRFLAQVAARAGHIAALLDRDMPPDLVAAAEDVDVPLLPGIGDLDPDCDCEDWGHPCRHAAALAYQAAWLIDEDPFLLMLLRGRGEAEFIAALQLLSAGGRPADSVADGFGAAAARTRPTVSASDAYASYADASIAALPPDPELPDSAGEMPAIPASDAFDTALLRILARDAARRAYDLMADAGSDAAWWLDERADAVRLAATHADALAHTDAYDRLREGHDRPADFPRAVAAWTFGGAAGLAVLDHAWTPSRTELAHAKAELSRLDDEPGAPDFRTWRNRWTDEPAGVQLRLSPDGHWHPYRLDTGTWWPAAAPAPDPATALAAT
;
A
#
# COMPACT_ATOMS: atom_id res chain seq x y z
N MET A 1 50.13 -0.38 -27.10
CA MET A 1 49.24 0.56 -26.39
C MET A 1 47.87 0.44 -27.02
N THR A 2 47.06 -0.44 -26.44
CA THR A 2 45.62 -0.47 -26.71
C THR A 2 45.04 -0.87 -25.36
N GLU A 3 44.59 0.14 -24.63
CA GLU A 3 43.98 0.00 -23.30
C GLU A 3 42.71 -0.81 -23.43
N ALA A 4 42.68 -1.93 -22.71
CA ALA A 4 41.46 -2.64 -22.38
C ALA A 4 40.75 -1.83 -21.30
N THR A 5 39.63 -1.19 -21.67
CA THR A 5 38.69 -0.65 -20.70
C THR A 5 37.96 -1.83 -20.05
N GLU A 6 38.43 -2.23 -18.87
CA GLU A 6 37.70 -3.13 -17.97
C GLU A 6 36.43 -2.43 -17.49
N ALA A 7 35.29 -2.80 -18.09
CA ALA A 7 33.97 -2.43 -17.61
C ALA A 7 33.63 -3.24 -16.35
N SER A 8 33.90 -2.67 -15.17
CA SER A 8 33.27 -3.04 -13.90
C SER A 8 31.86 -2.43 -13.88
N GLY A 9 30.73 -3.10 -13.63
CA GLY A 9 30.43 -4.49 -13.34
C GLY A 9 28.94 -4.62 -13.02
N ALA A 10 28.08 -4.73 -14.04
CA ALA A 10 26.70 -5.17 -13.88
C ALA A 10 26.65 -6.69 -14.04
N ALA A 11 26.58 -7.41 -12.92
CA ALA A 11 26.60 -8.87 -12.91
C ALA A 11 25.32 -9.43 -13.56
N ALA A 12 25.48 -10.42 -14.45
CA ALA A 12 24.35 -11.16 -15.00
C ALA A 12 23.63 -11.95 -13.89
N GLN A 13 22.30 -12.01 -13.96
CA GLN A 13 21.47 -12.74 -13.01
C GLN A 13 20.80 -13.94 -13.67
N GLY A 14 20.96 -15.12 -13.06
CA GLY A 14 20.36 -16.36 -13.52
C GLY A 14 19.10 -16.72 -12.75
N PHE A 15 18.07 -17.17 -13.46
CA PHE A 15 16.79 -17.60 -12.92
C PHE A 15 16.53 -19.05 -13.32
N PRO A 16 16.02 -19.88 -12.40
CA PRO A 16 15.66 -21.26 -12.72
C PRO A 16 14.54 -21.31 -13.75
N ALA A 17 14.48 -22.41 -14.50
CA ALA A 17 13.41 -22.65 -15.46
C ALA A 17 12.04 -22.69 -14.74
N PHE A 18 11.03 -22.07 -15.34
CA PHE A 18 9.67 -22.13 -14.80
C PHE A 18 9.04 -23.50 -15.07
N PRO A 19 8.31 -24.08 -14.09
CA PRO A 19 7.61 -25.34 -14.28
C PRO A 19 6.48 -25.22 -15.29
N ALA A 20 6.09 -26.34 -15.89
CA ALA A 20 4.89 -26.40 -16.73
C ALA A 20 3.64 -26.15 -15.88
N GLY A 21 2.71 -25.32 -16.39
CA GLY A 21 1.46 -25.02 -15.69
C GLY A 21 0.98 -23.60 -15.95
N ARG A 22 -0.30 -23.33 -15.65
CA ARG A 22 -0.85 -21.98 -15.70
C ARG A 22 -0.52 -21.23 -14.39
N ARG A 23 0.01 -20.02 -14.50
CA ARG A 23 0.06 -19.08 -13.37
C ARG A 23 -1.34 -18.48 -13.15
N GLY A 24 -1.83 -18.48 -11.91
CA GLY A 24 -3.13 -17.92 -11.56
C GLY A 24 -3.13 -16.38 -11.67
N GLY A 25 -4.18 -15.80 -12.27
CA GLY A 25 -4.33 -14.34 -12.44
C GLY A 25 -5.05 -13.95 -13.74
N ARG A 26 -5.56 -12.71 -13.81
CA ARG A 26 -6.10 -12.13 -15.06
C ARG A 26 -4.95 -11.50 -15.86
N GLY A 27 -4.35 -12.23 -16.79
CA GLY A 27 -3.31 -11.70 -17.69
C GLY A 27 -1.96 -12.39 -17.57
N PHE A 28 -1.00 -11.99 -18.41
CA PHE A 28 0.37 -12.55 -18.43
C PHE A 28 1.32 -11.79 -17.46
N ALA A 29 0.98 -10.55 -17.09
CA ALA A 29 1.62 -9.73 -16.05
C ALA A 29 0.53 -9.03 -15.21
N ARG A 30 0.82 -8.72 -13.94
CA ARG A 30 -0.12 -8.09 -12.99
C ARG A 30 0.10 -6.59 -12.90
N SER A 31 1.36 -6.19 -12.86
CA SER A 31 1.82 -4.80 -12.82
C SER A 31 1.53 -4.08 -14.14
N TRP A 32 1.58 -2.74 -14.09
CA TRP A 32 1.43 -1.95 -15.31
C TRP A 32 2.69 -1.99 -16.18
N TRP A 33 3.89 -2.05 -15.59
CA TRP A 33 5.17 -2.11 -16.32
C TRP A 33 5.39 -3.49 -16.98
N GLY A 34 5.00 -4.59 -16.33
CA GLY A 34 5.00 -5.91 -16.95
C GLY A 34 4.03 -6.01 -18.12
N ARG A 35 2.88 -5.32 -18.05
CA ARG A 35 1.95 -5.19 -19.18
C ARG A 35 2.53 -4.33 -20.32
N ALA A 36 3.24 -3.25 -20.00
CA ALA A 36 3.93 -2.43 -21.00
C ALA A 36 5.03 -3.23 -21.74
N TRP A 37 5.79 -4.05 -21.01
CA TRP A 37 6.73 -4.99 -21.63
C TRP A 37 6.03 -5.95 -22.60
N ILE A 38 4.94 -6.58 -22.19
CA ILE A 38 4.17 -7.48 -23.08
C ILE A 38 3.66 -6.72 -24.30
N ALA A 39 3.11 -5.52 -24.12
CA ALA A 39 2.62 -4.70 -25.22
C ALA A 39 3.73 -4.44 -26.25
N SER A 40 4.95 -4.11 -25.82
CA SER A 40 6.09 -3.90 -26.74
C SER A 40 6.41 -5.14 -27.60
N VAL A 41 6.23 -6.35 -27.05
CA VAL A 41 6.42 -7.61 -27.78
C VAL A 41 5.26 -7.85 -28.76
N GLU A 42 4.02 -7.66 -28.30
CA GLU A 42 2.83 -7.93 -29.10
C GLU A 42 2.67 -6.93 -30.25
N ASP A 43 2.97 -5.65 -30.02
CA ASP A 43 2.85 -4.57 -31.00
C ASP A 43 3.94 -4.62 -32.08
N ALA A 44 5.11 -5.19 -31.76
CA ALA A 44 6.21 -5.38 -32.71
C ALA A 44 6.09 -6.66 -33.55
N ALA A 45 5.13 -7.55 -33.24
CA ALA A 45 5.05 -8.88 -33.83
C ALA A 45 4.57 -8.83 -35.29
N LEU A 46 5.35 -9.42 -36.20
CA LEU A 46 4.98 -9.54 -37.62
C LEU A 46 4.13 -10.78 -37.92
N ASP A 47 4.15 -11.78 -37.03
CA ASP A 47 3.34 -13.00 -37.14
C ASP A 47 2.56 -13.29 -35.85
N LEU A 48 1.24 -13.10 -35.93
CA LEU A 48 0.31 -13.34 -34.82
C LEU A 48 0.20 -14.84 -34.45
N GLN A 49 0.46 -15.77 -35.37
CA GLN A 49 0.44 -17.20 -35.06
C GLN A 49 1.70 -17.62 -34.30
N ALA A 50 2.86 -17.11 -34.68
CA ALA A 50 4.10 -17.28 -33.91
C ALA A 50 3.93 -16.73 -32.49
N LEU A 51 3.36 -15.52 -32.34
CA LEU A 51 3.08 -14.90 -31.05
C LEU A 51 2.12 -15.73 -30.19
N LYS A 52 1.00 -16.19 -30.76
CA LYS A 52 0.02 -17.06 -30.08
C LYS A 52 0.63 -18.39 -29.65
N SER A 53 1.52 -18.93 -30.48
CA SER A 53 2.23 -20.18 -30.19
C SER A 53 3.25 -19.98 -29.08
N GLY A 54 4.05 -18.91 -29.13
CA GLY A 54 5.01 -18.55 -28.09
C GLY A 54 4.35 -18.31 -26.73
N ARG A 55 3.20 -17.62 -26.72
CA ARG A 55 2.38 -17.42 -25.52
C ARG A 55 1.97 -18.73 -24.86
N LYS A 56 1.59 -19.74 -25.65
CA LYS A 56 1.30 -21.08 -25.13
C LYS A 56 2.57 -21.76 -24.65
N TYR A 57 3.64 -21.65 -25.43
CA TYR A 57 4.92 -22.32 -25.19
C TYR A 57 5.55 -21.93 -23.86
N ALA A 58 5.43 -20.66 -23.48
CA ALA A 58 5.89 -20.13 -22.18
C ALA A 58 5.29 -20.87 -20.97
N PHE A 59 4.13 -21.52 -21.09
CA PHE A 59 3.53 -22.30 -19.99
C PHE A 59 3.89 -23.79 -20.00
N THR A 60 4.72 -24.24 -20.93
CA THR A 60 4.96 -25.67 -21.15
C THR A 60 6.20 -26.22 -20.43
N GLY A 61 6.92 -25.39 -19.68
CA GLY A 61 8.17 -25.79 -19.02
C GLY A 61 9.34 -26.03 -19.97
N ARG A 62 9.26 -25.49 -21.20
CA ARG A 62 10.27 -25.68 -22.26
C ARG A 62 11.28 -24.54 -22.38
N VAL A 63 11.07 -23.44 -21.69
CA VAL A 63 12.09 -22.39 -21.56
C VAL A 63 12.95 -22.78 -20.37
N GLY A 64 14.26 -22.96 -20.62
CA GLY A 64 15.23 -23.33 -19.59
C GLY A 64 15.53 -22.16 -18.64
N SER A 65 16.68 -22.23 -17.96
CA SER A 65 17.12 -21.15 -17.08
C SER A 65 17.31 -19.85 -17.87
N ILE A 66 16.71 -18.76 -17.38
CA ILE A 66 16.81 -17.45 -18.01
C ILE A 66 17.98 -16.71 -17.39
N THR A 67 18.85 -16.15 -18.23
CA THR A 67 19.90 -15.23 -17.82
C THR A 67 19.52 -13.82 -18.26
N VAL A 68 19.54 -12.89 -17.32
CA VAL A 68 19.35 -11.46 -17.55
C VAL A 68 20.70 -10.78 -17.39
N SER A 69 21.17 -10.08 -18.42
CA SER A 69 22.40 -9.29 -18.37
C SER A 69 22.16 -7.94 -19.03
N PRO A 70 23.10 -6.97 -18.89
CA PRO A 70 23.05 -5.71 -19.63
C PRO A 70 22.72 -5.91 -21.11
N GLY A 71 21.57 -5.35 -21.51
CA GLY A 71 21.04 -5.38 -22.86
C GLY A 71 20.59 -6.73 -23.42
N ARG A 72 20.50 -7.80 -22.61
CA ARG A 72 20.23 -9.14 -23.13
C ARG A 72 19.52 -10.07 -22.14
N LEU A 73 18.46 -10.70 -22.64
CA LEU A 73 17.86 -11.91 -22.10
C LEU A 73 18.37 -13.11 -22.89
N SER A 74 18.69 -14.22 -22.23
CA SER A 74 19.12 -15.46 -22.89
C SER A 74 18.58 -16.68 -22.18
N ALA A 75 18.06 -17.65 -22.93
CA ALA A 75 17.70 -18.96 -22.41
C ALA A 75 17.81 -20.03 -23.51
N PRO A 76 18.19 -21.28 -23.15
CA PRO A 76 17.92 -22.41 -24.03
C PRO A 76 16.40 -22.67 -24.05
N VAL A 77 15.82 -22.83 -25.24
CA VAL A 77 14.41 -23.19 -25.41
C VAL A 77 14.33 -24.57 -26.06
N TYR A 78 13.73 -25.51 -25.35
CA TYR A 78 13.64 -26.91 -25.77
C TYR A 78 12.49 -27.10 -26.75
N GLY A 79 12.82 -27.49 -27.98
CA GLY A 79 11.90 -27.99 -29.00
C GLY A 79 11.39 -29.39 -28.68
N GLU A 80 10.81 -30.06 -29.68
CA GLU A 80 10.47 -31.48 -29.56
C GLU A 80 11.70 -32.39 -29.69
N ALA A 81 12.63 -32.04 -30.59
CA ALA A 81 13.85 -32.81 -30.85
C ALA A 81 15.15 -32.00 -30.61
N ASP A 82 15.08 -30.67 -30.69
CA ASP A 82 16.26 -29.78 -30.65
C ASP A 82 16.21 -28.83 -29.47
N THR A 83 17.34 -28.18 -29.17
CA THR A 83 17.43 -27.08 -28.20
C THR A 83 17.90 -25.84 -28.93
N TYR A 84 17.12 -24.76 -28.83
CA TYR A 84 17.41 -23.51 -29.50
C TYR A 84 18.07 -22.53 -28.54
N ARG A 85 19.13 -21.86 -28.99
CA ARG A 85 19.68 -20.70 -28.28
C ARG A 85 18.81 -19.51 -28.62
N THR A 86 18.11 -19.00 -27.63
CA THR A 86 17.18 -17.89 -27.80
C THR A 86 17.63 -16.70 -26.97
N THR A 87 17.70 -15.53 -27.61
CA THR A 87 17.98 -14.27 -26.93
C THR A 87 16.97 -13.20 -27.31
N VAL A 88 16.77 -12.24 -26.41
CA VAL A 88 16.01 -11.03 -26.68
C VAL A 88 16.87 -9.88 -26.20
N ALA A 89 17.33 -9.04 -27.11
CA ALA A 89 18.14 -7.87 -26.80
C ALA A 89 17.26 -6.63 -26.59
N LEU A 90 17.73 -5.74 -25.73
CA LEU A 90 17.16 -4.42 -25.49
C LEU A 90 18.31 -3.43 -25.42
N GLN A 91 18.21 -2.30 -26.09
CA GLN A 91 19.28 -1.30 -26.10
C GLN A 91 19.53 -0.75 -24.67
N PRO A 92 20.76 -0.86 -24.14
CA PRO A 92 21.11 -0.20 -22.88
C PRO A 92 21.01 1.32 -22.98
N LEU A 93 20.68 1.97 -21.86
CA LEU A 93 20.75 3.42 -21.75
C LEU A 93 22.21 3.86 -21.74
N THR A 94 22.47 5.01 -22.36
CA THR A 94 23.76 5.69 -22.27
C THR A 94 24.01 6.24 -20.87
N ASP A 95 25.25 6.52 -20.50
CA ASP A 95 25.58 7.12 -19.19
C ASP A 95 24.84 8.44 -18.95
N ALA A 96 24.73 9.28 -20.00
CA ALA A 96 23.98 10.54 -19.92
C ALA A 96 22.47 10.32 -19.67
N GLN A 97 21.89 9.27 -20.25
CA GLN A 97 20.50 8.90 -19.97
C GLN A 97 20.34 8.37 -18.55
N TRP A 98 21.29 7.57 -18.06
CA TRP A 98 21.30 7.11 -16.68
C TRP A 98 21.42 8.25 -15.68
N ASP A 99 22.26 9.25 -15.94
CA ASP A 99 22.41 10.41 -15.07
C ASP A 99 21.10 11.23 -15.01
N ARG A 100 20.44 11.43 -16.15
CA ARG A 100 19.11 12.06 -16.20
C ARG A 100 18.05 11.26 -15.45
N PHE A 101 18.05 9.93 -15.61
CA PHE A 101 17.11 9.05 -14.92
C PHE A 101 17.30 9.10 -13.39
N LEU A 102 18.54 8.97 -12.94
CA LEU A 102 18.88 9.03 -11.51
C LEU A 102 18.48 10.38 -10.89
N ALA A 103 18.61 11.48 -11.64
CA ALA A 103 18.12 12.79 -11.19
C ALA A 103 16.59 12.80 -11.00
N GLN A 104 15.81 12.17 -11.88
CA GLN A 104 14.34 12.06 -11.72
C GLN A 104 13.94 11.20 -10.52
N VAL A 105 14.69 10.12 -10.27
CA VAL A 105 14.47 9.28 -9.09
C VAL A 105 14.82 10.04 -7.81
N ALA A 106 15.95 10.75 -7.78
CA ALA A 106 16.40 11.52 -6.62
C ALA A 106 15.54 12.78 -6.35
N ALA A 107 14.81 13.28 -7.34
CA ALA A 107 13.96 14.46 -7.18
C ALA A 107 12.83 14.28 -6.15
N ARG A 108 12.37 13.03 -5.92
CA ARG A 108 11.31 12.72 -4.95
C ARG A 108 11.67 11.47 -4.13
N ALA A 109 11.74 11.62 -2.80
CA ALA A 109 12.01 10.49 -1.90
C ALA A 109 11.01 9.33 -2.08
N GLY A 110 9.76 9.63 -2.47
CA GLY A 110 8.75 8.62 -2.78
C GLY A 110 9.11 7.71 -3.96
N HIS A 111 9.82 8.21 -4.98
CA HIS A 111 10.29 7.36 -6.09
C HIS A 111 11.32 6.33 -5.60
N ILE A 112 12.24 6.75 -4.73
CA ILE A 112 13.25 5.85 -4.15
C ILE A 112 12.57 4.78 -3.29
N ALA A 113 11.65 5.18 -2.40
CA ALA A 113 10.93 4.25 -1.53
C ALA A 113 10.14 3.20 -2.34
N ALA A 114 9.37 3.63 -3.35
CA ALA A 114 8.61 2.73 -4.20
C ALA A 114 9.50 1.72 -4.95
N LEU A 115 10.62 2.18 -5.53
CA LEU A 115 11.57 1.29 -6.20
C LEU A 115 12.16 0.24 -5.23
N LEU A 116 12.51 0.64 -4.00
CA LEU A 116 12.99 -0.29 -2.97
C LEU A 116 11.92 -1.33 -2.58
N ASP A 117 10.65 -0.97 -2.63
CA ASP A 117 9.50 -1.86 -2.45
C ASP A 117 9.16 -2.69 -3.71
N ARG A 118 10.03 -2.67 -4.74
CA ARG A 118 9.84 -3.36 -6.03
C ARG A 118 8.61 -2.86 -6.81
N ASP A 119 8.20 -1.63 -6.57
CA ASP A 119 7.15 -0.95 -7.33
C ASP A 119 7.75 0.08 -8.30
N MET A 120 7.19 0.17 -9.50
CA MET A 120 7.58 1.16 -10.50
C MET A 120 6.52 2.26 -10.57
N PRO A 121 6.75 3.47 -10.03
CA PRO A 121 5.77 4.54 -10.09
C PRO A 121 5.51 4.98 -11.55
N PRO A 122 4.24 5.06 -12.02
CA PRO A 122 3.92 5.55 -13.36
C PRO A 122 4.43 6.97 -13.62
N ASP A 123 4.39 7.84 -12.61
CA ASP A 123 4.83 9.23 -12.70
C ASP A 123 6.36 9.35 -12.79
N LEU A 124 7.13 8.42 -12.20
CA LEU A 124 8.58 8.33 -12.41
C LEU A 124 8.90 8.03 -13.88
N VAL A 125 8.20 7.07 -14.48
CA VAL A 125 8.46 6.70 -15.88
C VAL A 125 8.05 7.82 -16.84
N ALA A 126 6.91 8.48 -16.59
CA ALA A 126 6.52 9.67 -17.35
C ALA A 126 7.58 10.79 -17.23
N ALA A 127 8.09 11.05 -16.02
CA ALA A 127 9.14 12.04 -15.82
C ALA A 127 10.47 11.66 -16.48
N ALA A 128 10.78 10.37 -16.61
CA ALA A 128 11.93 9.87 -17.35
C ALA A 128 11.77 10.07 -18.87
N GLU A 129 10.57 9.81 -19.40
CA GLU A 129 10.24 10.05 -20.80
C GLU A 129 10.34 11.54 -21.16
N ASP A 130 9.87 12.44 -20.28
CA ASP A 130 9.98 13.91 -20.44
C ASP A 130 11.44 14.40 -20.59
N VAL A 131 12.41 13.60 -20.16
CA VAL A 131 13.85 13.87 -20.29
C VAL A 131 14.57 12.90 -21.25
N ASP A 132 13.84 12.34 -22.22
CA ASP A 132 14.34 11.43 -23.26
C ASP A 132 15.06 10.20 -22.71
N VAL A 133 14.55 9.63 -21.62
CA VAL A 133 14.98 8.35 -21.08
C VAL A 133 13.88 7.32 -21.31
N PRO A 134 13.93 6.54 -22.41
CA PRO A 134 12.98 5.47 -22.66
C PRO A 134 13.30 4.29 -21.75
N LEU A 135 12.76 4.26 -20.53
CA LEU A 135 13.03 3.18 -19.58
C LEU A 135 12.37 1.87 -20.04
N LEU A 136 11.08 1.91 -20.38
CA LEU A 136 10.35 0.78 -20.94
C LEU A 136 10.62 0.64 -22.44
N PRO A 137 10.59 -0.58 -23.00
CA PRO A 137 10.71 -0.78 -24.45
C PRO A 137 9.46 -0.27 -25.18
N GLY A 138 9.66 0.43 -26.29
CA GLY A 138 8.64 0.76 -27.27
C GLY A 138 8.47 -0.31 -28.36
N ILE A 139 7.67 0.01 -29.38
CA ILE A 139 7.44 -0.86 -30.53
C ILE A 139 8.74 -1.03 -31.32
N GLY A 140 9.23 -2.27 -31.42
CA GLY A 140 10.44 -2.61 -32.17
C GLY A 140 11.76 -2.44 -31.40
N ASP A 141 11.71 -2.05 -30.13
CA ASP A 141 12.92 -1.92 -29.29
C ASP A 141 13.48 -3.27 -28.83
N LEU A 142 12.63 -4.29 -28.77
CA LEU A 142 13.04 -5.65 -28.45
C LEU A 142 13.50 -6.36 -29.71
N ASP A 143 14.74 -6.84 -29.70
CA ASP A 143 15.39 -7.52 -30.82
C ASP A 143 15.54 -9.03 -30.52
N PRO A 144 14.59 -9.87 -30.98
CA PRO A 144 14.61 -11.30 -30.77
C PRO A 144 15.56 -12.02 -31.74
N ASP A 145 16.47 -12.84 -31.21
CA ASP A 145 17.37 -13.69 -31.98
C ASP A 145 17.25 -15.15 -31.54
N CYS A 146 17.07 -16.05 -32.50
CA CYS A 146 16.93 -17.48 -32.24
C CYS A 146 17.51 -18.29 -33.41
N ASP A 147 18.26 -19.34 -33.11
CA ASP A 147 18.85 -20.25 -34.10
C ASP A 147 17.87 -21.27 -34.71
N CYS A 148 16.55 -21.03 -34.61
CA CYS A 148 15.54 -21.90 -35.22
C CYS A 148 15.27 -21.51 -36.68
N GLU A 149 14.75 -22.44 -37.48
CA GLU A 149 14.41 -22.22 -38.89
C GLU A 149 13.12 -21.40 -39.12
N ASP A 150 12.48 -20.92 -38.05
CA ASP A 150 11.24 -20.12 -38.11
C ASP A 150 11.56 -18.65 -38.41
N TRP A 151 10.90 -18.11 -39.43
CA TRP A 151 11.08 -16.73 -39.91
C TRP A 151 10.16 -15.72 -39.19
N GLY A 152 9.33 -16.16 -38.24
CA GLY A 152 8.53 -15.25 -37.42
C GLY A 152 9.41 -14.29 -36.60
N HIS A 153 8.97 -13.04 -36.46
CA HIS A 153 9.68 -12.02 -35.68
C HIS A 153 8.73 -11.38 -34.64
N PRO A 154 8.84 -11.73 -33.34
CA PRO A 154 9.64 -12.83 -32.79
C PRO A 154 9.12 -14.22 -33.23
N CYS A 155 10.02 -15.21 -33.32
CA CYS A 155 9.63 -16.62 -33.51
C CYS A 155 8.96 -17.14 -32.23
N ARG A 156 8.34 -18.33 -32.28
CA ARG A 156 7.66 -18.89 -31.08
C ARG A 156 8.58 -19.02 -29.85
N HIS A 157 9.87 -19.28 -30.04
CA HIS A 157 10.83 -19.47 -28.95
C HIS A 157 11.21 -18.13 -28.31
N ALA A 158 11.54 -17.13 -29.13
CA ALA A 158 11.85 -15.78 -28.66
C ALA A 158 10.64 -15.11 -28.01
N ALA A 159 9.44 -15.30 -28.58
CA ALA A 159 8.20 -14.88 -27.95
C ALA A 159 8.01 -15.54 -26.59
N ALA A 160 8.24 -16.86 -26.47
CA ALA A 160 8.13 -17.57 -25.19
C ALA A 160 9.10 -17.04 -24.12
N LEU A 161 10.35 -16.75 -24.51
CA LEU A 161 11.34 -16.11 -23.63
C LEU A 161 10.87 -14.71 -23.20
N ALA A 162 10.43 -13.87 -24.15
CA ALA A 162 9.97 -12.51 -23.84
C ALA A 162 8.75 -12.51 -22.91
N TYR A 163 7.84 -13.45 -23.09
CA TYR A 163 6.69 -13.67 -22.21
C TYR A 163 7.12 -14.08 -20.79
N GLN A 164 8.05 -15.03 -20.65
CA GLN A 164 8.53 -15.42 -19.31
C GLN A 164 9.38 -14.35 -18.65
N ALA A 165 10.13 -13.56 -19.42
CA ALA A 165 10.85 -12.41 -18.90
C ALA A 165 9.88 -11.37 -18.32
N ALA A 166 8.69 -11.21 -18.92
CA ALA A 166 7.64 -10.38 -18.34
C ALA A 166 7.26 -10.82 -16.92
N TRP A 167 7.29 -12.13 -16.59
CA TRP A 167 7.02 -12.60 -15.23
C TRP A 167 8.10 -12.20 -14.23
N LEU A 168 9.35 -12.22 -14.67
CA LEU A 168 10.48 -11.80 -13.85
C LEU A 168 10.42 -10.28 -13.60
N ILE A 169 10.19 -9.52 -14.67
CA ILE A 169 10.07 -8.05 -14.61
C ILE A 169 8.82 -7.61 -13.81
N ASP A 170 7.72 -8.36 -13.88
CA ASP A 170 6.51 -8.13 -13.08
C ASP A 170 6.73 -8.27 -11.58
N GLU A 171 7.70 -9.10 -11.18
CA GLU A 171 8.05 -9.36 -9.79
C GLU A 171 9.15 -8.42 -9.28
N ASP A 172 10.11 -8.09 -10.15
CA ASP A 172 11.24 -7.23 -9.81
C ASP A 172 11.56 -6.22 -10.94
N PRO A 173 11.19 -4.93 -10.77
CA PRO A 173 11.46 -3.91 -11.78
C PRO A 173 12.95 -3.65 -11.99
N PHE A 174 13.84 -3.98 -11.05
CA PHE A 174 15.29 -3.79 -11.23
C PHE A 174 15.88 -4.65 -12.34
N LEU A 175 15.19 -5.70 -12.78
CA LEU A 175 15.59 -6.47 -13.95
C LEU A 175 15.48 -5.64 -15.24
N LEU A 176 14.57 -4.67 -15.29
CA LEU A 176 14.52 -3.70 -16.39
C LEU A 176 15.73 -2.76 -16.34
N MET A 177 16.15 -2.31 -15.15
CA MET A 177 17.35 -1.48 -14.98
C MET A 177 18.60 -2.27 -15.41
N LEU A 178 18.69 -3.54 -15.02
CA LEU A 178 19.76 -4.43 -15.43
C LEU A 178 19.79 -4.58 -16.96
N LEU A 179 18.65 -4.82 -17.61
CA LEU A 179 18.56 -4.84 -19.07
C LEU A 179 18.94 -3.51 -19.71
N ARG A 180 18.60 -2.38 -19.07
CA ARG A 180 19.01 -1.03 -19.49
C ARG A 180 20.46 -0.70 -19.15
N GLY A 181 21.20 -1.61 -18.52
CA GLY A 181 22.66 -1.55 -18.41
C GLY A 181 23.24 -1.35 -17.01
N ARG A 182 22.42 -1.12 -15.97
CA ARG A 182 22.91 -0.97 -14.59
C ARG A 182 22.24 -1.93 -13.63
N GLY A 183 23.06 -2.62 -12.84
CA GLY A 183 22.56 -3.54 -11.81
C GLY A 183 21.97 -2.80 -10.60
N GLU A 184 21.19 -3.51 -9.79
CA GLU A 184 20.55 -2.94 -8.59
C GLU A 184 21.54 -2.28 -7.64
N ALA A 185 22.63 -2.98 -7.29
CA ALA A 185 23.63 -2.46 -6.35
C ALA A 185 24.31 -1.18 -6.86
N GLU A 186 24.64 -1.14 -8.16
CA GLU A 186 25.22 0.04 -8.81
C GLU A 186 24.23 1.21 -8.83
N PHE A 187 22.98 0.94 -9.17
CA PHE A 187 21.91 1.92 -9.20
C PHE A 187 21.64 2.53 -7.81
N ILE A 188 21.52 1.69 -6.77
CA ILE A 188 21.30 2.14 -5.39
C ILE A 188 22.50 2.96 -4.90
N ALA A 189 23.74 2.52 -5.17
CA ALA A 189 24.92 3.28 -4.81
C ALA A 189 24.95 4.68 -5.47
N ALA A 190 24.57 4.77 -6.74
CA ALA A 190 24.48 6.04 -7.46
C ALA A 190 23.41 6.98 -6.85
N LEU A 191 22.24 6.45 -6.45
CA LEU A 191 21.21 7.24 -5.76
C LEU A 191 21.66 7.74 -4.39
N GLN A 192 22.40 6.93 -3.63
CA GLN A 192 22.96 7.32 -2.34
C GLN A 192 23.96 8.47 -2.49
N LEU A 193 24.83 8.41 -3.52
CA LEU A 193 25.77 9.48 -3.82
C LEU A 193 25.06 10.79 -4.22
N LEU A 194 24.01 10.71 -5.04
CA LEU A 194 23.22 11.88 -5.43
C LEU A 194 22.43 12.48 -4.26
N SER A 195 21.89 11.63 -3.38
CA SER A 195 21.18 12.09 -2.18
C SER A 195 22.14 12.73 -1.16
N ALA A 196 23.40 12.29 -1.12
CA ALA A 196 24.44 12.85 -0.26
C ALA A 196 25.08 14.13 -0.85
N GLY A 197 25.18 14.24 -2.18
CA GLY A 197 25.76 15.38 -2.88
C GLY A 197 24.77 16.45 -3.34
N GLY A 198 23.47 16.17 -3.30
CA GLY A 198 22.40 17.00 -3.86
C GLY A 198 21.42 17.55 -2.83
N ARG A 199 21.79 18.65 -2.15
CA ARG A 199 20.88 19.78 -1.83
C ARG A 199 21.64 20.97 -1.24
N PRO A 200 21.64 22.15 -1.91
CA PRO A 200 21.10 23.34 -1.28
C PRO A 200 19.61 23.10 -1.06
N ALA A 201 19.15 23.33 0.16
CA ALA A 201 17.74 23.25 0.54
C ALA A 201 16.93 24.38 -0.11
N ASP A 202 16.54 24.20 -1.37
CA ASP A 202 15.49 24.98 -2.04
C ASP A 202 14.55 23.97 -2.70
N SER A 203 13.53 23.45 -2.03
CA SER A 203 12.16 23.98 -2.10
C SER A 203 11.26 23.15 -1.18
N VAL A 204 11.29 23.49 0.09
CA VAL A 204 10.16 23.40 1.03
C VAL A 204 10.32 24.57 1.99
N ALA A 205 10.29 25.77 1.42
CA ALA A 205 10.05 26.98 2.17
C ALA A 205 8.54 27.17 2.24
N ASP A 206 7.92 26.50 3.20
CA ASP A 206 6.74 27.00 3.89
C ASP A 206 6.71 26.38 5.30
N GLY A 207 6.93 27.22 6.31
CA GLY A 207 6.35 26.98 7.63
C GLY A 207 7.25 26.85 8.85
N PHE A 208 8.58 26.67 8.74
CA PHE A 208 9.44 26.65 9.93
C PHE A 208 10.65 27.58 9.77
N GLY A 209 10.65 28.65 10.55
CA GLY A 209 11.64 29.73 10.49
C GLY A 209 13.07 29.24 10.58
N ALA A 210 13.91 29.80 9.70
CA ALA A 210 15.34 29.65 9.70
C ALA A 210 15.95 30.14 11.02
N ALA A 211 16.09 29.25 11.99
CA ALA A 211 17.09 29.43 13.02
C ALA A 211 18.45 29.22 12.35
N ALA A 212 19.22 30.31 12.23
CA ALA A 212 20.59 30.33 11.74
C ALA A 212 21.32 29.04 12.12
N ALA A 213 21.75 28.30 11.09
CA ALA A 213 22.53 27.09 11.22
C ALA A 213 23.77 27.41 12.06
N ARG A 214 23.68 27.19 13.37
CA ARG A 214 24.85 27.16 14.24
C ARG A 214 25.71 26.05 13.68
N THR A 215 26.89 26.41 13.17
CA THR A 215 27.92 25.48 12.74
C THR A 215 28.32 24.66 13.96
N ARG A 216 27.55 23.59 14.23
CA ARG A 216 27.90 22.65 15.28
C ARG A 216 29.14 21.91 14.78
N PRO A 217 30.13 21.68 15.64
CA PRO A 217 31.24 20.80 15.28
C PRO A 217 30.65 19.47 14.82
N THR A 218 31.02 19.07 13.60
CA THR A 218 30.65 17.77 13.04
C THR A 218 31.80 16.80 13.27
N VAL A 219 31.47 15.53 13.42
CA VAL A 219 32.43 14.42 13.45
C VAL A 219 32.09 13.49 12.30
N SER A 220 33.10 12.88 11.69
CA SER A 220 32.89 11.82 10.71
C SER A 220 32.13 10.67 11.36
N ALA A 221 31.22 10.03 10.61
CA ALA A 221 30.53 8.83 11.08
C ALA A 221 31.51 7.70 11.46
N SER A 222 32.67 7.61 10.79
CA SER A 222 33.73 6.66 11.14
C SER A 222 34.32 6.95 12.51
N ASP A 223 34.56 8.23 12.80
CA ASP A 223 35.23 8.66 14.03
C ASP A 223 34.26 8.60 15.20
N ALA A 224 32.98 8.93 14.95
CA ALA A 224 31.89 8.68 15.88
C ALA A 224 31.82 7.19 16.20
N TYR A 225 31.72 6.31 15.19
CA TYR A 225 31.65 4.86 15.40
C TYR A 225 32.88 4.30 16.14
N ALA A 226 34.09 4.73 15.79
CA ALA A 226 35.32 4.30 16.47
C ALA A 226 35.36 4.78 17.93
N SER A 227 34.93 6.01 18.20
CA SER A 227 34.80 6.52 19.58
C SER A 227 33.72 5.81 20.40
N TYR A 228 32.65 5.35 19.73
CA TYR A 228 31.56 4.55 20.32
C TYR A 228 31.94 3.08 20.52
N ALA A 229 32.84 2.53 19.71
CA ALA A 229 33.30 1.14 19.81
C ALA A 229 34.25 0.93 21.01
N ASP A 230 34.97 1.98 21.41
CA ASP A 230 35.88 1.97 22.57
C ASP A 230 35.15 2.27 23.89
N ALA A 231 34.00 2.94 23.81
CA ALA A 231 33.05 3.01 24.91
C ALA A 231 32.34 1.65 25.01
N SER A 232 32.57 0.91 26.09
CA SER A 232 31.76 -0.27 26.41
C SER A 232 30.29 0.12 26.27
N ILE A 233 29.59 -0.45 25.29
CA ILE A 233 28.16 -0.19 25.07
C ILE A 233 27.47 -0.62 26.36
N ALA A 234 27.23 0.34 27.25
CA ALA A 234 26.30 0.16 28.33
C ALA A 234 24.98 -0.24 27.68
N ALA A 235 24.27 -1.19 28.31
CA ALA A 235 22.95 -1.59 27.88
C ALA A 235 22.13 -0.35 27.47
N LEU A 236 21.35 -0.49 26.39
CA LEU A 236 20.44 0.57 25.96
C LEU A 236 19.75 1.16 27.20
N PRO A 237 19.59 2.49 27.28
CA PRO A 237 18.79 3.05 28.36
C PRO A 237 17.46 2.31 28.39
N PRO A 238 16.92 1.99 29.57
CA PRO A 238 15.64 1.31 29.67
C PRO A 238 14.60 2.10 28.88
N ASP A 239 13.64 1.40 28.30
CA ASP A 239 12.54 2.05 27.59
C ASP A 239 11.90 3.09 28.52
N PRO A 240 11.55 4.28 27.98
CA PRO A 240 10.94 5.31 28.79
C PRO A 240 9.65 4.76 29.41
N GLU A 241 9.47 5.01 30.71
CA GLU A 241 8.22 4.68 31.38
C GLU A 241 7.06 5.45 30.75
N LEU A 242 5.92 4.79 30.61
CA LEU A 242 4.69 5.45 30.17
C LEU A 242 4.34 6.54 31.20
N PRO A 243 4.15 7.81 30.77
CA PRO A 243 3.73 8.86 31.69
C PRO A 243 2.35 8.54 32.30
N ASP A 244 1.95 9.21 33.38
CA ASP A 244 0.61 8.99 33.98
C ASP A 244 -0.54 9.52 33.10
N SER A 245 -0.23 10.35 32.10
CA SER A 245 -1.20 10.95 31.20
C SER A 245 -0.56 11.42 29.89
N ALA A 246 -1.39 11.74 28.89
CA ALA A 246 -0.97 12.31 27.61
C ALA A 246 -0.31 13.72 27.70
N GLY A 247 -0.25 14.31 28.90
CA GLY A 247 0.34 15.62 29.15
C GLY A 247 -0.58 16.81 28.85
N GLU A 248 -0.18 17.99 29.34
CA GLU A 248 -0.86 19.25 29.03
C GLU A 248 -0.30 19.87 27.74
N MET A 249 -1.18 20.40 26.91
CA MET A 249 -0.78 21.08 25.68
C MET A 249 -0.17 22.46 25.98
N PRO A 250 0.99 22.80 25.39
CA PRO A 250 1.54 24.15 25.49
C PRO A 250 0.61 25.20 24.86
N ALA A 251 0.68 26.43 25.36
CA ALA A 251 -0.09 27.54 24.81
C ALA A 251 0.32 27.82 23.35
N ILE A 252 -0.64 27.70 22.43
CA ILE A 252 -0.45 28.04 21.02
C ILE A 252 -0.71 29.54 20.85
N PRO A 253 0.23 30.31 20.27
CA PRO A 253 0.02 31.73 19.98
C PRO A 253 -1.18 31.95 19.06
N ALA A 254 -1.92 33.04 19.25
CA ALA A 254 -2.99 33.43 18.34
C ALA A 254 -2.45 33.62 16.91
N SER A 255 -3.23 33.21 15.92
CA SER A 255 -2.88 33.27 14.50
C SER A 255 -4.13 33.59 13.69
N ASP A 256 -4.00 34.47 12.70
CA ASP A 256 -5.07 34.78 11.75
C ASP A 256 -5.07 33.82 10.55
N ALA A 257 -4.02 33.00 10.39
CA ALA A 257 -3.87 32.08 9.26
C ALA A 257 -4.67 30.78 9.42
N PHE A 258 -5.01 30.40 10.65
CA PHE A 258 -5.75 29.17 10.96
C PHE A 258 -6.41 29.26 12.34
N ASP A 259 -7.45 28.46 12.55
CA ASP A 259 -8.13 28.38 13.84
C ASP A 259 -7.25 27.69 14.89
N THR A 260 -6.69 28.50 15.79
CA THR A 260 -5.85 28.03 16.91
C THR A 260 -6.62 27.22 17.96
N ALA A 261 -7.94 27.40 18.09
CA ALA A 261 -8.77 26.59 18.97
C ALA A 261 -8.95 25.19 18.39
N LEU A 262 -9.24 25.09 17.09
CA LEU A 262 -9.33 23.81 16.38
C LEU A 262 -7.98 23.08 16.38
N LEU A 263 -6.87 23.78 16.14
CA LEU A 263 -5.53 23.19 16.21
C LEU A 263 -5.23 22.59 17.59
N ARG A 264 -5.67 23.26 18.67
CA ARG A 264 -5.50 22.75 20.04
C ARG A 264 -6.28 21.46 20.26
N ILE A 265 -7.48 21.34 19.70
CA ILE A 265 -8.30 20.12 19.76
C ILE A 265 -7.55 18.98 19.07
N LEU A 266 -7.09 19.20 17.83
CA LEU A 266 -6.37 18.19 17.04
C LEU A 266 -5.08 17.74 17.71
N ALA A 267 -4.30 18.68 18.26
CA ALA A 267 -3.05 18.36 18.95
C ALA A 267 -3.29 17.54 20.23
N ARG A 268 -4.33 17.89 21.01
CA ARG A 268 -4.73 17.12 22.20
C ARG A 268 -5.22 15.71 21.84
N ASP A 269 -5.97 15.60 20.74
CA ASP A 269 -6.42 14.31 20.22
C ASP A 269 -5.24 13.41 19.82
N ALA A 270 -4.28 13.97 19.07
CA ALA A 270 -3.07 13.27 18.66
C ALA A 270 -2.23 12.81 19.86
N ALA A 271 -2.03 13.66 20.87
CA ALA A 271 -1.31 13.31 22.09
C ALA A 271 -1.98 12.16 22.86
N ARG A 272 -3.32 12.19 22.97
CA ARG A 272 -4.06 11.11 23.64
C ARG A 272 -4.00 9.79 22.86
N ARG A 273 -4.11 9.83 21.54
CA ARG A 273 -3.97 8.62 20.71
C ARG A 273 -2.57 8.02 20.83
N ALA A 274 -1.52 8.85 20.78
CA ALA A 274 -0.15 8.40 20.98
C ALA A 274 0.02 7.76 22.37
N TYR A 275 -0.57 8.34 23.40
CA TYR A 275 -0.60 7.77 24.74
C TYR A 275 -1.29 6.41 24.78
N ASP A 276 -2.50 6.31 24.23
CA ASP A 276 -3.27 5.06 24.20
C ASP A 276 -2.52 3.96 23.45
N LEU A 277 -1.80 4.30 22.37
CA LEU A 277 -0.96 3.35 21.62
C LEU A 277 0.25 2.86 22.41
N MET A 278 0.87 3.73 23.21
CA MET A 278 1.97 3.31 24.09
C MET A 278 1.45 2.49 25.27
N ALA A 279 0.26 2.80 25.79
CA ALA A 279 -0.38 2.05 26.87
C ALA A 279 -0.83 0.65 26.42
N ASP A 280 -1.26 0.52 25.17
CA ASP A 280 -1.75 -0.72 24.56
C ASP A 280 -0.71 -1.40 23.64
N ALA A 281 0.58 -1.18 23.88
CA ALA A 281 1.71 -1.59 23.01
C ALA A 281 1.86 -3.11 22.76
N GLY A 282 0.91 -3.94 23.19
CA GLY A 282 0.82 -5.38 22.90
C GLY A 282 -0.41 -5.81 22.07
N SER A 283 -1.23 -4.85 21.64
CA SER A 283 -2.45 -5.09 20.88
C SER A 283 -2.19 -4.99 19.37
N ASP A 284 -2.43 -6.08 18.64
CA ASP A 284 -2.42 -6.12 17.16
C ASP A 284 -3.63 -5.39 16.54
N ALA A 285 -4.40 -4.64 17.33
CA ALA A 285 -5.55 -3.89 16.82
C ALA A 285 -5.08 -2.83 15.81
N ALA A 286 -5.80 -2.74 14.68
CA ALA A 286 -5.55 -1.71 13.69
C ALA A 286 -5.76 -0.32 14.31
N TRP A 287 -4.65 0.36 14.61
CA TRP A 287 -4.62 1.73 15.15
C TRP A 287 -4.98 2.80 14.11
N TRP A 288 -5.00 2.41 12.84
CA TRP A 288 -5.33 3.27 11.73
C TRP A 288 -6.83 3.22 11.45
N LEU A 289 -7.43 4.39 11.30
CA LEU A 289 -8.81 4.58 10.88
C LEU A 289 -8.80 5.15 9.47
N ASP A 290 -9.77 4.75 8.64
CA ASP A 290 -10.01 5.47 7.39
C ASP A 290 -10.53 6.89 7.66
N GLU A 291 -10.53 7.73 6.63
CA GLU A 291 -10.88 9.15 6.75
C GLU A 291 -12.29 9.37 7.31
N ARG A 292 -13.25 8.52 6.92
CA ARG A 292 -14.64 8.59 7.40
C ARG A 292 -14.73 8.21 8.88
N ALA A 293 -14.10 7.11 9.26
CA ALA A 293 -14.08 6.64 10.64
C ALA A 293 -13.38 7.65 11.55
N ASP A 294 -12.29 8.27 11.10
CA ASP A 294 -11.59 9.31 11.87
C ASP A 294 -12.41 10.59 12.01
N ALA A 295 -13.11 11.03 10.95
CA ALA A 295 -13.99 12.19 11.02
C ALA A 295 -15.18 11.98 11.98
N VAL A 296 -15.81 10.81 11.90
CA VAL A 296 -16.90 10.41 12.81
C VAL A 296 -16.38 10.34 14.25
N ARG A 297 -15.20 9.76 14.47
CA ARG A 297 -14.54 9.70 15.77
C ARG A 297 -14.28 11.10 16.32
N LEU A 298 -13.69 12.00 15.53
CA LEU A 298 -13.39 13.37 15.95
C LEU A 298 -14.68 14.10 16.37
N ALA A 299 -15.74 13.98 15.56
CA ALA A 299 -17.03 14.57 15.86
C ALA A 299 -17.66 14.01 17.14
N ALA A 300 -17.59 12.70 17.37
CA ALA A 300 -18.10 12.06 18.59
C ALA A 300 -17.27 12.40 19.84
N THR A 301 -15.95 12.40 19.70
CA THR A 301 -15.00 12.54 20.81
C THR A 301 -14.92 13.98 21.31
N HIS A 302 -15.07 14.95 20.41
CA HIS A 302 -14.92 16.38 20.71
C HIS A 302 -16.23 17.14 20.52
N ALA A 303 -17.38 16.49 20.69
CA ALA A 303 -18.70 17.06 20.45
C ALA A 303 -18.89 18.45 21.11
N ASP A 304 -18.56 18.58 22.40
CA ASP A 304 -18.69 19.85 23.14
C ASP A 304 -17.77 20.96 22.59
N ALA A 305 -16.55 20.58 22.20
CA ALA A 305 -15.56 21.52 21.68
C ALA A 305 -15.89 21.96 20.25
N LEU A 306 -16.55 21.10 19.47
CA LEU A 306 -16.95 21.37 18.10
C LEU A 306 -18.33 22.04 18.00
N ALA A 307 -19.17 21.97 19.04
CA ALA A 307 -20.53 22.53 19.03
C ALA A 307 -20.60 24.04 18.73
N HIS A 308 -19.50 24.76 18.92
CA HIS A 308 -19.40 26.22 18.75
C HIS A 308 -18.52 26.62 17.55
N THR A 309 -18.19 25.68 16.67
CA THR A 309 -17.34 25.91 15.48
C THR A 309 -18.03 25.40 14.22
N ASP A 310 -17.55 25.82 13.05
CA ASP A 310 -17.99 25.28 11.75
C ASP A 310 -17.39 23.89 11.43
N ALA A 311 -16.49 23.40 12.29
CA ALA A 311 -15.73 22.19 12.05
C ALA A 311 -16.63 20.95 11.99
N TYR A 312 -17.71 20.89 12.77
CA TYR A 312 -18.67 19.79 12.68
C TYR A 312 -19.32 19.73 11.29
N ASP A 313 -19.74 20.87 10.74
CA ASP A 313 -20.32 20.94 9.41
C ASP A 313 -19.30 20.61 8.32
N ARG A 314 -18.06 21.06 8.47
CA ARG A 314 -16.96 20.71 7.55
C ARG A 314 -16.67 19.21 7.53
N LEU A 315 -16.63 18.57 8.71
CA LEU A 315 -16.49 17.11 8.81
C LEU A 315 -17.69 16.39 8.17
N ARG A 316 -18.91 16.89 8.39
CA ARG A 316 -20.12 16.34 7.80
C ARG A 316 -20.11 16.44 6.26
N GLU A 317 -19.71 17.58 5.72
CA GLU A 317 -19.76 17.89 4.28
C GLU A 317 -18.62 17.26 3.48
N GLY A 318 -17.51 16.91 4.12
CA GLY A 318 -16.33 16.29 3.47
C GLY A 318 -16.51 14.84 3.01
N HIS A 319 -17.69 14.23 3.16
CA HIS A 319 -17.89 12.81 2.90
C HIS A 319 -19.14 12.50 2.06
N ASP A 320 -19.13 11.36 1.36
CA ASP A 320 -20.15 10.92 0.40
C ASP A 320 -21.59 10.81 0.95
N ARG A 321 -21.78 10.83 2.28
CA ARG A 321 -23.07 10.66 2.96
C ARG A 321 -23.27 11.65 4.10
N PRO A 322 -23.39 12.96 3.82
CA PRO A 322 -23.49 13.99 4.86
C PRO A 322 -24.76 13.85 5.72
N ALA A 323 -25.87 13.37 5.12
CA ALA A 323 -27.13 13.15 5.83
C ALA A 323 -27.05 12.01 6.87
N ASP A 324 -26.18 11.02 6.64
CA ASP A 324 -25.99 9.89 7.57
C ASP A 324 -25.00 10.22 8.69
N PHE A 325 -24.27 11.33 8.59
CA PHE A 325 -23.16 11.66 9.50
C PHE A 325 -23.58 11.74 10.97
N PRO A 326 -24.69 12.41 11.36
CA PRO A 326 -25.12 12.44 12.76
C PRO A 326 -25.41 11.04 13.32
N ARG A 327 -25.94 10.14 12.48
CA ARG A 327 -26.21 8.74 12.85
C ARG A 327 -24.91 7.95 13.03
N ALA A 328 -23.90 8.22 12.19
CA ALA A 328 -22.56 7.65 12.35
C ALA A 328 -21.88 8.13 13.64
N VAL A 329 -22.00 9.43 13.96
CA VAL A 329 -21.52 10.01 15.23
C VAL A 329 -22.21 9.36 16.43
N ALA A 330 -23.53 9.17 16.38
CA ALA A 330 -24.26 8.44 17.42
C ALA A 330 -23.77 6.99 17.56
N ALA A 331 -23.57 6.29 16.45
CA ALA A 331 -23.11 4.90 16.46
C ALA A 331 -21.71 4.77 17.08
N TRP A 332 -20.81 5.71 16.77
CA TRP A 332 -19.48 5.78 17.38
C TRP A 332 -19.56 6.14 18.86
N THR A 333 -20.42 7.08 19.25
CA THR A 333 -20.59 7.50 20.65
C THR A 333 -21.00 6.32 21.54
N PHE A 334 -21.90 5.47 21.05
CA PHE A 334 -22.34 4.31 21.82
C PHE A 334 -21.41 3.09 21.71
N GLY A 335 -20.86 2.80 20.53
CA GLY A 335 -20.18 1.53 20.24
C GLY A 335 -18.78 1.65 19.64
N GLY A 336 -18.21 2.85 19.57
CA GLY A 336 -16.91 3.11 18.97
C GLY A 336 -16.80 2.64 17.52
N ALA A 337 -15.63 2.13 17.14
CA ALA A 337 -15.37 1.62 15.80
C ALA A 337 -16.30 0.44 15.43
N ALA A 338 -16.59 -0.46 16.36
CA ALA A 338 -17.52 -1.57 16.16
C ALA A 338 -18.94 -1.06 15.88
N GLY A 339 -19.38 -0.03 16.62
CA GLY A 339 -20.66 0.66 16.42
C GLY A 339 -20.80 1.25 15.02
N LEU A 340 -19.75 1.94 14.53
CA LEU A 340 -19.73 2.46 13.17
C LEU A 340 -19.73 1.33 12.12
N ALA A 341 -18.95 0.27 12.34
CA ALA A 341 -18.89 -0.88 11.43
C ALA A 341 -20.25 -1.59 11.27
N VAL A 342 -21.00 -1.81 12.36
CA VAL A 342 -22.35 -2.41 12.28
C VAL A 342 -23.41 -1.46 11.70
N LEU A 343 -23.15 -0.15 11.74
CA LEU A 343 -23.96 0.83 11.05
C LEU A 343 -23.80 0.69 9.53
N ASP A 344 -22.55 0.74 9.06
CA ASP A 344 -22.19 0.82 7.65
C ASP A 344 -22.25 -0.53 6.93
N HIS A 345 -21.99 -1.65 7.62
CA HIS A 345 -21.89 -2.98 7.01
C HIS A 345 -22.74 -4.03 7.72
N ALA A 346 -23.37 -4.89 6.91
CA ALA A 346 -24.08 -6.08 7.39
C ALA A 346 -23.30 -7.34 7.01
N TRP A 347 -22.98 -8.17 7.99
CA TRP A 347 -22.22 -9.40 7.85
C TRP A 347 -23.07 -10.60 8.28
N THR A 348 -22.68 -11.82 7.90
CA THR A 348 -23.47 -13.04 8.20
C THR A 348 -22.82 -13.82 9.34
N PRO A 349 -23.39 -13.82 10.56
CA PRO A 349 -22.90 -14.62 11.67
C PRO A 349 -23.07 -16.12 11.43
N SER A 350 -22.30 -16.93 12.16
CA SER A 350 -22.44 -18.39 12.10
C SER A 350 -23.81 -18.82 12.63
N ARG A 351 -24.28 -19.99 12.17
CA ARG A 351 -25.56 -20.57 12.64
C ARG A 351 -25.53 -20.85 14.15
N THR A 352 -24.36 -21.19 14.69
CA THR A 352 -24.18 -21.48 16.12
C THR A 352 -24.36 -20.22 16.96
N GLU A 353 -23.76 -19.10 16.56
CA GLU A 353 -23.88 -17.81 17.24
C GLU A 353 -25.33 -17.31 17.24
N LEU A 354 -26.01 -17.40 16.09
CA LEU A 354 -27.43 -17.02 15.98
C LEU A 354 -28.34 -17.94 16.82
N ALA A 355 -28.05 -19.23 16.90
CA ALA A 355 -28.81 -20.18 17.71
C ALA A 355 -28.64 -19.92 19.20
N HIS A 356 -27.42 -19.63 19.66
CA HIS A 356 -27.14 -19.28 21.06
C HIS A 356 -27.86 -17.99 21.45
N ALA A 357 -27.73 -16.94 20.63
CA ALA A 357 -28.41 -15.68 20.87
C ALA A 357 -29.94 -15.84 20.91
N LYS A 358 -30.50 -16.71 20.05
CA LYS A 358 -31.96 -16.94 20.01
C LYS A 358 -32.44 -17.65 21.26
N ALA A 359 -31.65 -18.60 21.77
CA ALA A 359 -31.96 -19.28 23.03
C ALA A 359 -31.94 -18.33 24.24
N GLU A 360 -31.06 -17.33 24.26
CA GLU A 360 -31.04 -16.29 25.30
C GLU A 360 -32.30 -15.41 25.24
N LEU A 361 -32.74 -15.02 24.03
CA LEU A 361 -33.93 -14.19 23.87
C LEU A 361 -35.23 -14.95 24.20
N SER A 362 -35.35 -16.24 23.87
CA SER A 362 -36.53 -17.04 24.19
C SER A 362 -36.77 -17.23 25.70
N ARG A 363 -35.82 -16.88 26.56
CA ARG A 363 -36.06 -16.78 28.01
C ARG A 363 -36.98 -15.60 28.39
N LEU A 364 -37.22 -14.68 27.46
CA LEU A 364 -38.12 -13.52 27.60
C LEU A 364 -39.49 -13.73 26.94
N ASP A 365 -39.73 -14.87 26.26
CA ASP A 365 -40.94 -15.14 25.45
C ASP A 365 -42.23 -15.30 26.28
N ASP A 366 -42.15 -15.39 27.61
CA ASP A 366 -43.32 -15.58 28.50
C ASP A 366 -44.06 -14.27 28.84
N GLU A 367 -43.57 -13.11 28.40
CA GLU A 367 -44.18 -11.79 28.68
C GLU A 367 -45.09 -11.30 27.54
N PRO A 368 -46.34 -10.86 27.82
CA PRO A 368 -47.22 -10.30 26.81
C PRO A 368 -46.63 -9.00 26.22
N GLY A 369 -46.29 -9.03 24.93
CA GLY A 369 -45.60 -7.93 24.23
C GLY A 369 -44.15 -8.23 23.86
N ALA A 370 -43.69 -9.48 24.02
CA ALA A 370 -42.37 -9.92 23.55
C ALA A 370 -42.16 -9.61 22.05
N PRO A 371 -40.98 -9.08 21.67
CA PRO A 371 -40.74 -8.68 20.29
C PRO A 371 -40.61 -9.86 19.32
N ASP A 372 -41.26 -9.73 18.15
CA ASP A 372 -41.21 -10.73 17.07
C ASP A 372 -40.13 -10.35 16.04
N PHE A 373 -38.91 -10.79 16.31
CA PHE A 373 -37.76 -10.42 15.48
C PHE A 373 -37.71 -11.17 14.15
N ARG A 374 -37.73 -10.41 13.06
CA ARG A 374 -37.26 -10.85 11.75
C ARG A 374 -35.74 -10.76 11.67
N THR A 375 -35.10 -11.90 11.44
CA THR A 375 -33.64 -11.99 11.30
C THR A 375 -33.20 -11.84 9.85
N TRP A 376 -32.30 -10.89 9.58
CA TRP A 376 -31.57 -10.79 8.32
C TRP A 376 -30.09 -10.55 8.62
N ARG A 377 -29.23 -11.53 8.28
CA ARG A 377 -27.79 -11.47 8.56
C ARG A 377 -27.53 -11.21 10.05
N ASN A 378 -26.78 -10.17 10.40
CA ASN A 378 -26.50 -9.74 11.76
C ASN A 378 -27.55 -8.77 12.34
N ARG A 379 -28.71 -8.58 11.69
CA ARG A 379 -29.74 -7.61 12.11
C ARG A 379 -31.04 -8.32 12.47
N TRP A 380 -31.52 -8.08 13.68
CA TRP A 380 -32.80 -8.59 14.18
C TRP A 380 -33.75 -7.42 14.32
N THR A 381 -34.86 -7.45 13.59
CA THR A 381 -35.77 -6.31 13.47
C THR A 381 -37.18 -6.68 13.90
N ASP A 382 -37.71 -5.94 14.86
CA ASP A 382 -39.14 -5.88 15.16
C ASP A 382 -39.62 -4.47 14.80
N GLU A 383 -40.19 -4.36 13.61
CA GLU A 383 -40.67 -3.08 13.07
C GLU A 383 -41.93 -2.56 13.80
N PRO A 384 -42.93 -3.39 14.15
CA PRO A 384 -44.03 -2.97 15.03
C PRO A 384 -43.59 -2.41 16.38
N ALA A 385 -42.59 -3.02 17.03
CA ALA A 385 -42.03 -2.52 18.28
C ALA A 385 -41.08 -1.33 18.07
N GLY A 386 -40.67 -1.06 16.83
CA GLY A 386 -39.70 -0.01 16.51
C GLY A 386 -38.31 -0.29 17.06
N VAL A 387 -37.92 -1.57 17.16
CA VAL A 387 -36.63 -2.01 17.73
C VAL A 387 -35.82 -2.83 16.72
N GLN A 388 -34.52 -2.58 16.66
CA GLN A 388 -33.58 -3.40 15.91
C GLN A 388 -32.31 -3.66 16.71
N LEU A 389 -31.84 -4.90 16.73
CA LEU A 389 -30.56 -5.28 17.34
C LEU A 389 -29.57 -5.65 16.24
N ARG A 390 -28.31 -5.22 16.37
CA ARG A 390 -27.24 -5.54 15.41
C ARG A 390 -26.06 -6.19 16.11
N LEU A 391 -25.69 -7.39 15.66
CA LEU A 391 -24.54 -8.13 16.19
C LEU A 391 -23.26 -7.68 15.50
N SER A 392 -22.23 -7.35 16.28
CA SER A 392 -20.87 -7.08 15.81
C SER A 392 -20.02 -8.36 15.78
N PRO A 393 -18.93 -8.40 14.98
CA PRO A 393 -18.06 -9.58 14.89
C PRO A 393 -17.37 -9.98 16.21
N ASP A 394 -17.21 -9.04 17.14
CA ASP A 394 -16.69 -9.24 18.48
C ASP A 394 -17.76 -9.74 19.48
N GLY A 395 -18.97 -10.04 19.01
CA GLY A 395 -20.01 -10.71 19.80
C GLY A 395 -20.95 -9.78 20.57
N HIS A 396 -20.83 -8.47 20.40
CA HIS A 396 -21.67 -7.50 21.10
C HIS A 396 -22.92 -7.11 20.29
N TRP A 397 -24.01 -6.82 21.00
CA TRP A 397 -25.30 -6.44 20.45
C TRP A 397 -25.52 -4.94 20.59
N HIS A 398 -25.64 -4.26 19.46
CA HIS A 398 -25.90 -2.83 19.37
C HIS A 398 -27.41 -2.58 19.20
N PRO A 399 -28.07 -1.90 20.16
CA PRO A 399 -29.49 -1.58 20.08
C PRO A 399 -29.76 -0.35 19.21
N TYR A 400 -30.84 -0.42 18.42
CA TYR A 400 -31.34 0.64 17.55
C TYR A 400 -32.85 0.83 17.74
N ARG A 401 -33.31 2.08 17.61
CA ARG A 401 -34.72 2.48 17.66
C ARG A 401 -35.16 3.11 16.34
N LEU A 402 -36.40 2.83 15.93
CA LEU A 402 -36.98 3.44 14.74
C LEU A 402 -37.43 4.86 15.07
N ASP A 403 -36.85 5.85 14.40
CA ASP A 403 -37.28 7.24 14.44
C ASP A 403 -37.49 7.76 13.01
N THR A 404 -38.68 8.31 12.74
CA THR A 404 -39.10 8.84 11.43
C THR A 404 -38.72 7.96 10.21
N GLY A 405 -38.86 6.63 10.34
CA GLY A 405 -38.56 5.67 9.27
C GLY A 405 -37.07 5.29 9.14
N THR A 406 -36.22 5.77 10.04
CA THR A 406 -34.78 5.49 10.07
C THR A 406 -34.38 4.83 11.40
N TRP A 407 -33.50 3.83 11.33
CA TRP A 407 -32.97 3.16 12.53
C TRP A 407 -31.80 3.96 13.12
N TRP A 408 -31.93 4.38 14.38
CA TRP A 408 -30.91 5.14 15.13
C TRP A 408 -30.31 4.32 16.26
N PRO A 409 -28.98 4.37 16.49
CA PRO A 409 -28.36 3.81 17.69
C PRO A 409 -29.03 4.35 18.96
N ALA A 410 -29.41 3.46 19.88
CA ALA A 410 -30.20 3.82 21.06
C ALA A 410 -29.38 3.81 22.37
N ALA A 411 -28.43 2.88 22.51
CA ALA A 411 -27.63 2.71 23.71
C ALA A 411 -26.29 2.00 23.44
N ALA A 412 -25.45 1.91 24.47
CA ALA A 412 -24.19 1.18 24.43
C ALA A 412 -24.41 -0.31 24.10
N PRO A 413 -23.43 -0.97 23.45
CA PRO A 413 -23.52 -2.39 23.14
C PRO A 413 -23.55 -3.25 24.40
N ALA A 414 -24.25 -4.38 24.32
CA ALA A 414 -24.34 -5.37 25.40
C ALA A 414 -23.81 -6.74 24.94
N PRO A 415 -23.32 -7.60 25.84
CA PRO A 415 -22.81 -8.93 25.47
C PRO A 415 -23.91 -9.91 25.02
N ASP A 416 -25.18 -9.61 25.31
CA ASP A 416 -26.32 -10.47 25.02
C ASP A 416 -27.51 -9.65 24.47
N PRO A 417 -28.39 -10.27 23.65
CA PRO A 417 -29.47 -9.57 22.99
C PRO A 417 -30.60 -9.13 23.94
N ALA A 418 -30.77 -9.79 25.08
CA ALA A 418 -31.79 -9.45 26.07
C ALA A 418 -31.44 -8.13 26.79
N THR A 419 -30.19 -7.99 27.23
CA THR A 419 -29.66 -6.75 27.82
C THR A 419 -29.68 -5.62 26.80
N ALA A 420 -29.30 -5.88 25.54
CA ALA A 420 -29.37 -4.88 24.48
C ALA A 420 -30.81 -4.40 24.25
N LEU A 421 -31.77 -5.33 24.21
CA LEU A 421 -33.20 -5.01 24.07
C LEU A 421 -33.73 -4.16 25.22
N ALA A 422 -33.38 -4.50 26.47
CA ALA A 422 -33.80 -3.73 27.63
C ALA A 422 -33.30 -2.28 27.63
N ALA A 423 -32.23 -1.99 26.86
CA ALA A 423 -31.66 -0.66 26.71
C ALA A 423 -32.26 0.16 25.53
N THR A 424 -33.24 -0.37 24.79
CA THR A 424 -33.76 0.24 23.55
C THR A 424 -34.75 1.40 23.70
#